data_AF-A0AAP9R0T5-F1
#
_entry.id   AF-A0AAP9R0T5-F1
#
_cell.length_a   1.000
_cell.length_b   1.000
_cell.length_c   1.000
_cell.angle_alpha   90.00
_cell.angle_beta   90.00
_cell.angle_gamma   90.00
#
_symmetry.space_group_name_H-M   'P 1'
#
loop_
_entity.id
_entity.type
_entity.pdbx_description
1 polymer ?
#
loop_
_entity_poly.entity_id
_entity_poly.type
_entity_poly.pdbx_seq_one_letter_code
_entity_poly.pdbx_strand_id
1 'polypeptide(L)'
;MKIKLIGGLSFFLLGGALTLYYCSAASGKRDVLACSTLFNFTRNEGKASEVRVNTVAQFYFHRDGSGLTAYKGAAWANGQSMIVDRDVDFIWSRRDDDKVVVLSYTKTWRRHNDNTPDEQWGSFANPTARYYLTISEVAPSVWLIQDRHYPTYICRGD
;
A
#
# COMPACT_ATOMS: atom_id res chain seq x y z
N MET A 1 -45.53 25.79 -26.85
CA MET A 1 -44.74 24.54 -26.99
C MET A 1 -43.22 24.66 -26.70
N LYS A 2 -42.68 25.79 -26.18
CA LYS A 2 -41.22 25.96 -25.97
C LYS A 2 -40.71 25.58 -24.57
N ILE A 3 -41.57 25.61 -23.54
CA ILE A 3 -41.15 25.41 -22.13
C ILE A 3 -40.88 23.93 -21.78
N LYS A 4 -41.57 22.98 -22.45
CA LYS A 4 -41.37 21.54 -22.21
C LYS A 4 -40.06 20.98 -22.78
N LEU A 5 -39.45 21.64 -23.78
CA LEU A 5 -38.15 21.21 -24.32
C LEU A 5 -36.98 21.62 -23.41
N ILE A 6 -37.07 22.76 -22.74
CA ILE A 6 -35.98 23.28 -21.91
C ILE A 6 -35.81 22.44 -20.64
N GLY A 7 -36.91 22.04 -19.99
CA GLY A 7 -36.86 21.17 -18.80
C GLY A 7 -36.29 19.78 -19.07
N GLY A 8 -36.54 19.21 -20.26
CA GLY A 8 -35.96 17.93 -20.68
C GLY A 8 -34.45 18.00 -20.89
N LEU A 9 -33.97 19.03 -21.62
CA LEU A 9 -32.54 19.21 -21.85
C LEU A 9 -31.75 19.47 -20.56
N SER A 10 -32.31 20.22 -19.61
CA SER A 10 -31.65 20.49 -18.33
C SER A 10 -31.49 19.24 -17.45
N PHE A 11 -32.48 18.35 -17.41
CA PHE A 11 -32.40 17.09 -16.66
C PHE A 11 -31.41 16.09 -17.28
N PHE A 12 -31.34 16.00 -18.61
CA PHE A 12 -30.36 15.15 -19.29
C PHE A 12 -28.91 15.64 -19.13
N LEU A 13 -28.68 16.96 -19.13
CA LEU A 13 -27.35 17.53 -18.92
C LEU A 13 -26.87 17.38 -17.48
N LEU A 14 -27.74 17.60 -16.49
CA LEU A 14 -27.42 17.40 -15.07
C LEU A 14 -27.22 15.91 -14.74
N GLY A 15 -28.08 15.03 -15.26
CA GLY A 15 -27.93 13.58 -15.11
C GLY A 15 -26.66 13.05 -15.78
N GLY A 16 -26.38 13.50 -17.00
CA GLY A 16 -25.17 13.16 -17.75
C GLY A 16 -23.89 13.61 -17.04
N ALA A 17 -23.86 14.84 -16.54
CA ALA A 17 -22.74 15.37 -15.76
C ALA A 17 -22.53 14.61 -14.44
N LEU A 18 -23.59 14.25 -13.73
CA LEU A 18 -23.48 13.41 -12.52
C LEU A 18 -22.95 12.02 -12.86
N THR A 19 -23.46 11.36 -13.91
CA THR A 19 -22.97 10.03 -14.30
C THR A 19 -21.51 10.04 -14.76
N LEU A 20 -21.08 11.10 -15.46
CA LEU A 20 -19.68 11.28 -15.85
C LEU A 20 -18.79 11.55 -14.62
N TYR A 21 -19.28 12.34 -13.65
CA TYR A 21 -18.58 12.60 -12.39
C TYR A 21 -18.42 11.31 -11.55
N TYR A 22 -19.46 10.50 -11.42
CA TYR A 22 -19.37 9.22 -10.70
C TYR A 22 -18.54 8.17 -11.44
N CYS A 23 -18.60 8.11 -12.78
CA CYS A 23 -17.73 7.21 -13.57
C CYS A 23 -16.25 7.63 -13.49
N SER A 24 -15.96 8.92 -13.45
CA SER A 24 -14.59 9.43 -13.28
C SER A 24 -14.10 9.30 -11.83
N ALA A 25 -14.95 9.50 -10.82
CA ALA A 25 -14.60 9.25 -9.41
C ALA A 25 -14.34 7.75 -9.13
N ALA A 26 -15.11 6.85 -9.74
CA ALA A 26 -14.88 5.40 -9.65
C ALA A 26 -13.57 4.94 -10.33
N SER A 27 -12.99 5.76 -11.20
CA SER A 27 -11.72 5.45 -11.87
C SER A 27 -10.47 5.77 -11.05
N GLY A 28 -10.61 6.46 -9.91
CA GLY A 28 -9.48 6.91 -9.08
C GLY A 28 -8.87 5.84 -8.17
N LYS A 29 -9.69 4.97 -7.57
CA LYS A 29 -9.24 3.93 -6.62
C LYS A 29 -9.15 2.53 -7.24
N ARG A 30 -8.62 2.45 -8.46
CA ARG A 30 -8.28 1.14 -9.05
C ARG A 30 -6.83 0.84 -8.74
N ASP A 31 -6.57 -0.37 -8.24
CA ASP A 31 -5.20 -0.81 -7.98
C ASP A 31 -4.43 -0.97 -9.30
N VAL A 32 -3.23 -0.40 -9.34
CA VAL A 32 -2.22 -0.71 -10.36
C VAL A 32 -1.42 -1.95 -9.99
N LEU A 33 -1.36 -2.27 -8.70
CA LEU A 33 -0.80 -3.51 -8.17
C LEU A 33 -1.49 -3.83 -6.84
N ALA A 34 -2.05 -5.02 -6.74
CA ALA A 34 -2.42 -5.66 -5.47
C ALA A 34 -1.61 -6.94 -5.38
N CYS A 35 -0.78 -7.08 -4.35
CA CYS A 35 0.00 -8.30 -4.15
C CYS A 35 0.30 -8.58 -2.68
N SER A 36 0.54 -9.84 -2.35
CA SER A 36 0.85 -10.28 -0.99
C SER A 36 2.16 -11.04 -0.88
N THR A 37 2.81 -10.93 0.26
CA THR A 37 4.05 -11.66 0.57
C THR A 37 4.14 -12.00 2.06
N LEU A 38 5.04 -12.92 2.39
CA LEU A 38 5.34 -13.30 3.75
C LEU A 38 6.62 -12.61 4.21
N PHE A 39 6.51 -11.83 5.28
CA PHE A 39 7.64 -11.29 6.01
C PHE A 39 8.01 -12.31 7.09
N ASN A 40 9.01 -13.13 6.81
CA ASN A 40 9.56 -14.07 7.76
C ASN A 40 11.07 -13.86 7.88
N PHE A 41 11.50 -13.16 8.93
CA PHE A 41 12.91 -12.89 9.17
C PHE A 41 13.21 -12.69 10.66
N THR A 42 14.49 -12.85 10.98
CA THR A 42 15.06 -12.50 12.29
C THR A 42 16.12 -11.42 12.07
N ARG A 43 16.06 -10.34 12.85
CA ARG A 43 17.10 -9.30 12.92
C ARG A 43 17.85 -9.42 14.23
N ASN A 44 19.16 -9.14 14.19
CA ASN A 44 20.03 -9.16 15.36
C ASN A 44 19.98 -10.50 16.13
N GLU A 45 19.96 -11.61 15.40
CA GLU A 45 19.88 -12.94 16.00
C GLU A 45 20.95 -13.14 17.08
N GLY A 46 20.54 -13.67 18.24
CA GLY A 46 21.38 -13.91 19.41
C GLY A 46 21.75 -12.66 20.23
N LYS A 47 21.26 -11.46 19.87
CA LYS A 47 21.52 -10.22 20.61
C LYS A 47 20.32 -9.80 21.45
N ALA A 48 20.54 -8.94 22.44
CA ALA A 48 19.45 -8.35 23.23
C ALA A 48 18.44 -7.55 22.39
N SER A 49 18.86 -7.04 21.22
CA SER A 49 18.02 -6.33 20.25
C SER A 49 17.41 -7.23 19.18
N GLU A 50 17.32 -8.54 19.43
CA GLU A 50 16.73 -9.51 18.51
C GLU A 50 15.25 -9.20 18.26
N VAL A 51 14.88 -9.23 16.98
CA VAL A 51 13.48 -9.07 16.54
C VAL A 51 13.16 -10.18 15.56
N ARG A 52 12.13 -10.97 15.85
CA ARG A 52 11.58 -11.98 14.93
C ARG A 52 10.24 -11.49 14.41
N VAL A 53 10.00 -11.64 13.12
CA VAL A 53 8.75 -11.22 12.49
C VAL A 53 8.23 -12.37 11.63
N ASN A 54 6.94 -12.66 11.78
CA ASN A 54 6.20 -13.56 10.92
C ASN A 54 4.84 -12.90 10.62
N THR A 55 4.78 -12.18 9.50
CA THR A 55 3.59 -11.43 9.11
C THR A 55 3.31 -11.58 7.63
N VAL A 56 2.03 -11.66 7.26
CA VAL A 56 1.61 -11.39 5.90
C VAL A 56 1.65 -9.87 5.68
N ALA A 57 2.22 -9.44 4.57
CA ALA A 57 2.15 -8.07 4.08
C ALA A 57 1.39 -8.06 2.76
N GLN A 58 0.36 -7.21 2.65
CA GLN A 58 -0.39 -6.99 1.41
C GLN A 58 -0.16 -5.55 0.96
N PHE A 59 0.29 -5.38 -0.29
CA PHE A 59 0.54 -4.08 -0.89
C PHE A 59 -0.58 -3.75 -1.87
N TYR A 60 -1.18 -2.58 -1.70
CA TYR A 60 -2.17 -2.01 -2.61
C TYR A 60 -1.63 -0.68 -3.11
N PHE A 61 -1.17 -0.66 -4.37
CA PHE A 61 -0.77 0.56 -5.06
C PHE A 61 -1.97 1.06 -5.86
N HIS A 62 -2.54 2.20 -5.48
CA HIS A 62 -3.66 2.80 -6.19
C HIS A 62 -3.16 3.69 -7.33
N ARG A 63 -3.93 3.73 -8.44
CA ARG A 63 -3.58 4.51 -9.64
C ARG A 63 -3.42 6.01 -9.37
N ASP A 64 -4.11 6.55 -8.38
CA ASP A 64 -4.06 7.96 -8.01
C ASP A 64 -2.79 8.39 -7.26
N GLY A 65 -1.83 7.46 -7.06
CA GLY A 65 -0.59 7.73 -6.34
C GLY A 65 -0.72 7.55 -4.83
N SER A 66 -1.88 7.12 -4.33
CA SER A 66 -2.01 6.63 -2.96
C SER A 66 -1.77 5.13 -2.88
N GLY A 67 -1.64 4.61 -1.67
CA GLY A 67 -1.55 3.18 -1.44
C GLY A 67 -1.59 2.83 0.04
N LEU A 68 -1.65 1.53 0.28
CA LEU A 68 -1.76 0.94 1.61
C LEU A 68 -0.91 -0.33 1.66
N THR A 69 -0.16 -0.50 2.74
CA THR A 69 0.35 -1.82 3.13
C THR A 69 -0.38 -2.33 4.36
N ALA A 70 -1.10 -3.44 4.23
CA ALA A 70 -1.76 -4.12 5.34
C ALA A 70 -0.86 -5.22 5.90
N TYR A 71 -0.75 -5.30 7.22
CA TYR A 71 0.10 -6.26 7.92
C TYR A 71 -0.72 -7.05 8.95
N LYS A 72 -0.56 -8.38 8.92
CA LYS A 72 -1.17 -9.26 9.91
C LYS A 72 -0.24 -10.41 10.28
N GLY A 73 -0.03 -10.62 11.58
CA GLY A 73 0.74 -11.76 12.08
C GLY A 73 1.30 -11.53 13.46
N ALA A 74 2.51 -12.02 13.70
CA ALA A 74 3.18 -11.97 14.98
C ALA A 74 4.58 -11.41 14.86
N ALA A 75 5.03 -10.78 15.94
CA ALA A 75 6.41 -10.38 16.13
C ALA A 75 6.88 -10.82 17.52
N TRP A 76 8.19 -10.90 17.71
CA TRP A 76 8.79 -11.10 19.01
C TRP A 76 9.98 -10.16 19.15
N ALA A 77 10.06 -9.46 20.27
CA ALA A 77 11.16 -8.57 20.62
C ALA A 77 11.22 -8.44 22.14
N ASN A 78 12.41 -8.23 22.70
CA ASN A 78 12.60 -8.00 24.14
C ASN A 78 11.94 -9.07 25.04
N GLY A 79 11.96 -10.34 24.63
CA GLY A 79 11.34 -11.42 25.42
C GLY A 79 9.82 -11.54 25.28
N GLN A 80 9.16 -10.68 24.51
CA GLN A 80 7.71 -10.61 24.43
C GLN A 80 7.19 -10.92 23.03
N SER A 81 6.16 -11.77 22.96
CA SER A 81 5.38 -11.98 21.75
C SER A 81 4.35 -10.86 21.58
N MET A 82 4.22 -10.40 20.34
CA MET A 82 3.39 -9.29 19.93
C MET A 82 2.51 -9.69 18.75
N ILE A 83 1.36 -9.06 18.65
CA ILE A 83 0.45 -9.14 17.52
C ILE A 83 0.71 -7.92 16.63
N VAL A 84 0.88 -8.18 15.34
CA VAL A 84 0.91 -7.16 14.29
C VAL A 84 -0.44 -7.22 13.59
N ASP A 85 -1.19 -6.13 13.64
CA ASP A 85 -2.48 -5.99 12.97
C ASP A 85 -2.70 -4.50 12.66
N ARG A 86 -2.13 -4.06 11.55
CA ARG A 86 -2.03 -2.64 11.20
C ARG A 86 -2.01 -2.39 9.71
N ASP A 87 -2.45 -1.20 9.36
CA ASP A 87 -2.48 -0.65 8.02
C ASP A 87 -1.52 0.54 7.97
N VAL A 88 -0.72 0.65 6.91
CA VAL A 88 0.19 1.77 6.71
C VAL A 88 -0.08 2.41 5.36
N ASP A 89 -0.62 3.62 5.39
CA ASP A 89 -0.86 4.43 4.21
C ASP A 89 0.47 4.95 3.66
N PHE A 90 0.57 5.03 2.33
CA PHE A 90 1.68 5.66 1.65
C PHE A 90 1.22 6.45 0.43
N ILE A 91 2.09 7.35 -0.02
CA ILE A 91 2.01 7.97 -1.33
C ILE A 91 3.16 7.46 -2.19
N TRP A 92 2.91 7.34 -3.49
CA TRP A 92 3.91 6.92 -4.45
C TRP A 92 3.82 7.70 -5.75
N SER A 93 4.97 7.86 -6.40
CA SER A 93 5.06 8.42 -7.75
C SER A 93 6.13 7.69 -8.54
N ARG A 94 6.00 7.68 -9.86
CA ARG A 94 7.04 7.19 -10.75
C ARG A 94 7.93 8.36 -11.14
N ARG A 95 9.25 8.20 -11.05
CA ARG A 95 10.18 9.17 -11.63
C ARG A 95 10.22 9.00 -13.14
N ASP A 96 10.37 10.14 -13.83
CA ASP A 96 10.39 10.21 -15.29
C ASP A 96 11.67 9.62 -15.91
N ASP A 97 12.77 9.60 -15.17
CA ASP A 97 14.10 9.22 -15.64
C ASP A 97 14.39 7.71 -15.58
N ASP A 98 14.01 7.03 -14.49
CA ASP A 98 14.62 5.73 -14.17
C ASP A 98 13.64 4.56 -13.95
N LYS A 99 12.35 4.70 -14.30
CA LYS A 99 11.28 3.73 -13.96
C LYS A 99 11.15 3.45 -12.45
N VAL A 100 11.82 4.22 -11.60
CA VAL A 100 11.82 4.08 -10.15
C VAL A 100 10.52 4.62 -9.57
N VAL A 101 9.89 3.84 -8.70
CA VAL A 101 8.78 4.24 -7.85
C VAL A 101 9.37 4.83 -6.57
N VAL A 102 9.03 6.08 -6.28
CA VAL A 102 9.35 6.73 -5.01
C VAL A 102 8.15 6.57 -4.09
N LEU A 103 8.34 5.92 -2.95
CA LEU A 103 7.29 5.70 -1.95
C LEU A 103 7.65 6.39 -0.63
N SER A 104 6.67 7.06 -0.02
CA SER A 104 6.78 7.64 1.32
C SER A 104 5.57 7.24 2.16
N TYR A 105 5.81 6.66 3.33
CA TYR A 105 4.73 6.34 4.27
C TYR A 105 4.17 7.61 4.92
N THR A 106 2.87 7.62 5.19
CA THR A 106 2.18 8.83 5.66
C THR A 106 1.48 8.61 6.99
N LYS A 107 0.80 7.48 7.18
CA LYS A 107 0.00 7.22 8.37
C LYS A 107 -0.05 5.75 8.72
N THR A 108 0.03 5.45 10.01
CA THR A 108 -0.17 4.10 10.55
C THR A 108 -1.49 4.02 11.29
N TRP A 109 -2.28 3.00 10.99
CA TRP A 109 -3.52 2.66 11.67
C TRP A 109 -3.37 1.31 12.36
N ARG A 110 -3.50 1.30 13.69
CA ARG A 110 -3.42 0.07 14.47
C ARG A 110 -4.81 -0.47 14.77
N ARG A 111 -5.01 -1.77 14.64
CA ARG A 111 -6.18 -2.44 15.18
C ARG A 111 -6.05 -2.58 16.70
N HIS A 112 -7.19 -2.79 17.36
CA HIS A 112 -7.28 -2.82 18.83
C HIS A 112 -6.40 -3.89 19.50
N ASN A 113 -6.08 -4.95 18.76
CA ASN A 113 -5.28 -6.10 19.19
C ASN A 113 -3.78 -5.93 18.87
N ASP A 114 -3.38 -4.92 18.10
CA ASP A 114 -1.98 -4.68 17.79
C ASP A 114 -1.27 -4.03 18.98
N ASN A 115 -0.34 -4.78 19.57
CA ASN A 115 0.47 -4.36 20.71
C ASN A 115 1.95 -4.14 20.35
N THR A 116 2.30 -4.08 19.06
CA THR A 116 3.69 -3.93 18.62
C THR A 116 4.16 -2.46 18.73
N PRO A 117 5.24 -2.13 19.45
CA PRO A 117 5.75 -0.77 19.55
C PRO A 117 6.23 -0.21 18.20
N ASP A 118 6.12 1.12 18.01
CA ASP A 118 6.55 1.77 16.75
C ASP A 118 8.05 1.65 16.54
N GLU A 119 8.87 1.59 17.58
CA GLU A 119 10.32 1.44 17.43
C GLU A 119 10.69 0.07 16.85
N GLN A 120 9.93 -0.97 17.20
CA GLN A 120 10.17 -2.34 16.72
C GLN A 120 9.65 -2.53 15.29
N TRP A 121 8.51 -1.93 14.98
CA TRP A 121 7.89 -2.01 13.65
C TRP A 121 8.40 -0.94 12.67
N GLY A 122 8.43 0.32 13.10
CA GLY A 122 8.59 1.54 12.32
C GLY A 122 9.86 1.62 11.49
N SER A 123 10.87 0.80 11.74
CA SER A 123 11.97 0.57 10.79
C SER A 123 11.51 0.12 9.38
N PHE A 124 10.37 -0.59 9.26
CA PHE A 124 9.82 -1.07 7.99
C PHE A 124 8.93 -0.04 7.28
N ALA A 125 8.42 0.93 8.04
CA ALA A 125 7.31 1.78 7.66
C ALA A 125 7.46 3.21 8.21
N ASN A 126 8.69 3.74 8.21
CA ASN A 126 8.96 5.04 8.81
C ASN A 126 8.42 6.16 7.89
N PRO A 127 7.55 7.07 8.36
CA PRO A 127 7.06 8.18 7.56
C PRO A 127 8.15 9.14 7.05
N THR A 128 9.30 9.17 7.72
CA THR A 128 10.46 9.98 7.28
C THR A 128 11.36 9.23 6.30
N ALA A 129 11.16 7.93 6.11
CA ALA A 129 11.92 7.15 5.15
C ALA A 129 11.31 7.28 3.75
N ARG A 130 12.21 7.42 2.78
CA ARG A 130 11.87 7.39 1.36
C ARG A 130 12.44 6.12 0.74
N TYR A 131 11.57 5.37 0.08
CA TYR A 131 11.91 4.12 -0.60
C TYR A 131 12.02 4.35 -2.10
N TYR A 132 13.00 3.71 -2.72
CA TYR A 132 13.25 3.81 -4.16
C TYR A 132 13.07 2.42 -4.76
N LEU A 133 11.84 2.15 -5.15
CA LEU A 133 11.39 0.83 -5.53
C LEU A 133 11.47 0.64 -7.05
N THR A 134 11.92 -0.53 -7.47
CA THR A 134 11.65 -1.07 -8.81
C THR A 134 10.67 -2.23 -8.64
N ILE A 135 9.62 -2.25 -9.46
CA ILE A 135 8.60 -3.29 -9.44
C ILE A 135 8.56 -3.93 -10.81
N SER A 136 8.73 -5.26 -10.86
CA SER A 136 8.78 -6.02 -12.11
C SER A 136 8.04 -7.35 -11.95
N GLU A 137 7.27 -7.74 -12.97
CA GLU A 137 6.69 -9.07 -13.05
C GLU A 137 7.76 -10.07 -13.51
N VAL A 138 8.04 -11.08 -12.70
CA VAL A 138 9.11 -12.08 -12.95
C VAL A 138 8.57 -13.44 -13.37
N ALA A 139 7.28 -13.70 -13.09
CA ALA A 139 6.49 -14.82 -13.59
C ALA A 139 5.01 -14.42 -13.53
N PRO A 140 4.08 -15.14 -14.18
CA PRO A 140 2.65 -14.77 -14.17
C PRO A 140 2.12 -14.54 -12.75
N SER A 141 1.64 -13.32 -12.49
CA SER A 141 1.16 -12.88 -11.16
C SER A 141 2.20 -13.00 -10.04
N VAL A 142 3.50 -12.97 -10.37
CA VAL A 142 4.60 -12.93 -9.40
C VAL A 142 5.44 -11.69 -9.66
N TRP A 143 5.53 -10.84 -8.66
CA TRP A 143 6.18 -9.55 -8.73
C TRP A 143 7.39 -9.50 -7.83
N LEU A 144 8.51 -9.02 -8.36
CA LEU A 144 9.70 -8.67 -7.60
C LEU A 144 9.69 -7.16 -7.33
N ILE A 145 9.71 -6.81 -6.05
CA ILE A 145 9.88 -5.44 -5.54
C ILE A 145 11.31 -5.31 -5.00
N GLN A 146 12.05 -4.34 -5.52
CA GLN A 146 13.44 -4.09 -5.16
C GLN A 146 13.59 -2.68 -4.60
N ASP A 147 14.14 -2.52 -3.40
CA ASP A 147 14.59 -1.22 -2.89
C ASP A 147 16.06 -1.01 -3.25
N ARG A 148 16.36 0.08 -3.98
CA ARG A 148 17.74 0.39 -4.46
C ARG A 148 18.41 -0.80 -5.17
N HIS A 149 17.66 -1.48 -6.04
CA HIS A 149 18.04 -2.71 -6.75
C HIS A 149 18.26 -3.96 -5.87
N TYR A 150 18.14 -3.87 -4.56
CA TYR A 150 18.20 -5.04 -3.70
C TYR A 150 16.86 -5.78 -3.69
N PRO A 151 16.81 -7.10 -3.99
CA PRO A 151 15.56 -7.86 -3.95
C PRO A 151 14.98 -7.83 -2.53
N THR A 152 13.86 -7.13 -2.37
CA THR A 152 13.27 -6.87 -1.06
C THR A 152 12.05 -7.76 -0.83
N TYR A 153 11.16 -7.84 -1.82
CA TYR A 153 9.96 -8.66 -1.73
C TYR A 153 9.69 -9.42 -3.02
N ILE A 154 9.32 -10.69 -2.90
CA ILE A 154 8.64 -11.44 -3.95
C ILE A 154 7.18 -11.53 -3.49
N CYS A 155 6.27 -10.94 -4.24
CA CYS A 155 4.85 -10.96 -3.93
C CYS A 155 4.04 -11.66 -5.02
N ARG A 156 2.94 -12.28 -4.61
CA ARG A 156 1.96 -12.90 -5.51
C ARG A 156 0.81 -11.92 -5.72
N GLY A 157 0.49 -11.64 -6.97
CA GLY A 157 -0.68 -10.84 -7.34
C GLY A 157 -1.97 -11.58 -7.03
N ASP A 158 -2.99 -10.81 -6.65
CA ASP A 158 -4.36 -11.30 -6.42
C ASP A 158 -5.09 -11.60 -7.73
#